data_AF-A0A951XGV3-F1
#
_entry.id   AF-A0A951XGV3-F1
#
_cell.length_a   1.000
_cell.length_b   1.000
_cell.length_c   1.000
_cell.angle_alpha   90.00
_cell.angle_beta   90.00
_cell.angle_gamma   90.00
#
_symmetry.space_group_name_H-M   'P 1'
#
loop_
_entity.id
_entity.type
_entity.pdbx_description
1 polymer ?
#
loop_
_entity_poly.entity_id
_entity_poly.type
_entity_poly.pdbx_seq_one_letter_code
_entity_poly.pdbx_strand_id
1 'polypeptide(L)'
;MKRFIIFGLGGAVLLFAGCAALGRKPKEDRHISVQVEESFKQRWIEQRGAELMRQGLTPDVARSRAIEEFRQRYEFTSAARE
;
A
#
# COMPACT_ATOMS: atom_id res chain seq x y z
N MET A 1 -2.81 -42.22 -8.86
CA MET A 1 -1.72 -41.65 -9.67
C MET A 1 -2.05 -40.19 -9.94
N LYS A 2 -1.57 -39.37 -9.03
CA LYS A 2 -1.87 -37.97 -8.76
C LYS A 2 -0.47 -37.48 -8.38
N ARG A 3 0.09 -36.43 -9.02
CA ARG A 3 1.40 -35.76 -8.72
C ARG A 3 2.45 -35.66 -9.85
N PHE A 4 2.12 -35.83 -11.14
CA PHE A 4 3.13 -35.60 -12.20
C PHE A 4 2.76 -34.56 -13.27
N ILE A 5 1.71 -33.76 -13.07
CA ILE A 5 1.32 -32.67 -14.00
C ILE A 5 1.44 -31.30 -13.31
N ILE A 6 2.50 -31.09 -12.52
CA ILE A 6 2.82 -29.77 -11.93
C ILE A 6 4.34 -29.54 -12.01
N PHE A 7 4.96 -29.87 -13.15
CA PHE A 7 6.40 -29.66 -13.38
C PHE A 7 6.69 -28.99 -14.73
N GLY A 8 5.80 -28.09 -15.16
CA GLY A 8 5.94 -27.44 -16.46
C GLY A 8 5.19 -26.13 -16.55
N LEU A 9 5.51 -25.15 -15.70
CA LEU A 9 5.26 -23.73 -15.98
C LEU A 9 6.05 -22.81 -15.01
N GLY A 10 7.30 -23.14 -14.74
CA GLY A 10 8.17 -22.43 -13.80
C GLY A 10 9.29 -21.61 -14.46
N GLY A 11 9.11 -21.12 -15.68
CA GLY A 11 10.20 -20.48 -16.41
C GLY A 11 9.73 -19.51 -17.48
N ALA A 12 9.18 -18.36 -17.09
CA ALA A 12 8.90 -17.28 -18.03
C ALA A 12 8.74 -15.89 -17.39
N VAL A 13 9.49 -15.50 -16.35
CA VAL A 13 9.50 -14.10 -15.89
C VAL A 13 10.86 -13.69 -15.31
N LEU A 14 11.92 -13.63 -16.12
CA LEU A 14 13.20 -13.04 -15.70
C LEU A 14 13.88 -12.17 -16.78
N LEU A 15 13.12 -11.56 -17.71
CA LEU A 15 13.70 -10.76 -18.79
C LEU A 15 13.13 -9.34 -18.91
N PHE A 16 13.08 -8.61 -17.79
CA PHE A 16 13.05 -7.14 -17.84
C PHE A 16 14.06 -6.54 -16.86
N ALA A 17 15.33 -6.90 -17.02
CA ALA A 17 16.44 -6.09 -16.52
C ALA A 17 16.63 -4.90 -17.49
N GLY A 18 15.82 -3.86 -17.31
CA GLY A 18 15.97 -2.59 -18.01
C GLY A 18 17.25 -1.89 -17.56
N CYS A 19 18.07 -1.50 -18.53
CA CYS A 19 19.37 -0.88 -18.38
C CYS A 19 19.38 0.35 -17.44
N ALA A 20 20.47 0.44 -16.68
CA ALA A 20 20.84 1.57 -15.84
C ALA A 20 20.94 2.87 -16.66
N ALA A 21 20.02 3.80 -16.42
CA ALA A 21 20.19 5.20 -16.80
C ALA A 21 21.00 5.91 -15.72
N LEU A 22 22.30 6.05 -15.96
CA LEU A 22 23.17 6.97 -15.21
C LEU A 22 22.64 8.41 -15.34
N GLY A 23 22.55 9.10 -14.21
CA GLY A 23 23.11 10.44 -14.16
C GLY A 23 22.18 11.64 -14.08
N ARG A 24 20.99 11.56 -13.49
CA ARG A 24 20.38 12.68 -12.74
C ARG A 24 19.53 12.10 -11.62
N LYS A 25 19.81 12.45 -10.35
CA LYS A 25 18.82 12.22 -9.29
C LYS A 25 17.57 13.00 -9.71
N PRO A 26 16.42 12.36 -9.98
CA PRO A 26 15.19 13.09 -10.21
C PRO A 26 15.02 14.04 -9.03
N LYS A 27 14.81 15.32 -9.31
CA LYS A 27 14.48 16.29 -8.26
C LYS A 27 13.25 15.73 -7.56
N GLU A 28 13.38 15.40 -6.28
CA GLU A 28 12.30 14.77 -5.51
C GLU A 28 11.15 15.77 -5.49
N ASP A 29 10.18 15.56 -6.39
CA ASP A 29 9.03 16.41 -6.51
C ASP A 29 8.11 16.10 -5.33
N ARG A 30 8.19 16.94 -4.29
CA ARG A 30 7.40 16.78 -3.07
C ARG A 30 5.91 16.70 -3.35
N HIS A 31 5.43 17.24 -4.48
CA HIS A 31 4.02 17.13 -4.85
C HIS A 31 3.62 15.67 -5.11
N ILE A 32 4.51 14.88 -5.73
CA ILE A 32 4.25 13.45 -5.98
C ILE A 32 4.30 12.66 -4.67
N SER A 33 5.25 12.95 -3.77
CA SER A 33 5.33 12.23 -2.49
C SER A 33 4.11 12.46 -1.61
N VAL A 34 3.59 13.70 -1.55
CA VAL A 34 2.38 14.03 -0.79
C VAL A 34 1.15 13.32 -1.37
N GLN A 35 0.95 13.35 -2.68
CA GLN A 35 -0.18 12.68 -3.32
C GLN A 35 -0.17 11.16 -3.08
N VAL A 36 1.02 10.55 -3.07
CA VAL A 36 1.17 9.13 -2.76
C VAL A 36 0.78 8.85 -1.31
N GLU A 37 1.24 9.66 -0.36
CA GLU A 37 0.89 9.53 1.06
C GLU A 37 -0.62 9.69 1.31
N GLU A 38 -1.27 10.66 0.66
CA GLU A 38 -2.73 10.85 0.75
C GLU A 38 -3.49 9.64 0.19
N SER A 39 -3.13 9.17 -1.00
CA SER A 39 -3.77 8.00 -1.62
C SER A 39 -3.56 6.73 -0.77
N PHE A 40 -2.40 6.63 -0.11
CA PHE A 40 -2.11 5.55 0.83
C PHE A 40 -2.98 5.65 2.08
N LYS A 41 -3.10 6.83 2.69
CA LYS A 41 -3.99 7.08 3.83
C LYS A 41 -5.43 6.65 3.54
N GLN A 42 -5.97 7.07 2.40
CA GLN A 42 -7.35 6.72 2.00
C GLN A 42 -7.53 5.21 1.90
N ARG A 43 -6.71 4.53 1.09
CA ARG A 43 -6.81 3.07 0.91
C ARG A 43 -6.60 2.30 2.21
N TRP A 44 -5.68 2.77 3.05
CA TRP A 44 -5.40 2.13 4.34
C TRP A 44 -6.59 2.25 5.30
N ILE A 45 -7.18 3.45 5.41
CA ILE A 45 -8.37 3.69 6.24
C ILE A 45 -9.55 2.86 5.75
N GLU A 46 -9.77 2.77 4.44
CA GLU A 46 -10.84 1.96 3.86
C GLU A 46 -10.65 0.47 4.19
N GLN A 47 -9.45 -0.07 3.97
CA GLN A 47 -9.14 -1.46 4.28
C GLN A 47 -9.29 -1.75 5.78
N ARG A 48 -8.78 -0.86 6.64
CA ARG A 48 -8.84 -1.03 8.09
C ARG A 48 -10.26 -0.85 8.62
N GLY A 49 -11.01 0.10 8.08
CA GLY A 49 -12.43 0.28 8.39
C GLY A 49 -13.24 -0.96 8.02
N ALA A 50 -13.00 -1.55 6.85
CA ALA A 50 -13.62 -2.81 6.44
C ALA A 50 -13.31 -3.94 7.43
N GLU A 51 -12.05 -4.07 7.86
CA GLU A 51 -11.65 -5.06 8.87
C GLU A 51 -12.41 -4.87 10.19
N LEU A 52 -12.46 -3.64 10.69
CA LEU A 52 -13.14 -3.30 11.93
C LEU A 52 -14.66 -3.52 11.86
N MET A 53 -15.28 -3.27 10.69
CA MET A 53 -16.68 -3.61 10.48
C MET A 53 -16.93 -5.12 10.52
N ARG A 54 -16.03 -5.95 9.99
CA ARG A 54 -16.11 -7.42 10.14
C ARG A 54 -16.01 -7.87 11.60
N GLN A 55 -15.36 -7.07 12.45
CA GLN A 55 -15.28 -7.29 13.89
C GLN A 55 -16.52 -6.78 14.65
N GLY A 56 -17.53 -6.28 13.94
CA GLY A 56 -18.81 -5.86 14.50
C GLY A 56 -18.91 -4.38 14.85
N LEU A 57 -17.91 -3.56 14.48
CA LEU A 57 -18.01 -2.11 14.66
C LEU A 57 -18.96 -1.51 13.61
N THR A 58 -19.69 -0.47 14.00
CA THR A 58 -20.48 0.32 13.05
C THR A 58 -19.55 1.10 12.11
N PRO A 59 -19.98 1.44 10.87
CA PRO A 59 -19.13 2.11 9.89
C PRO A 59 -18.48 3.40 10.40
N ASP A 60 -19.22 4.25 11.12
CA ASP A 60 -18.71 5.53 11.64
C ASP A 60 -17.61 5.33 12.70
N VAL A 61 -17.82 4.35 13.60
CA VAL A 61 -16.86 4.00 14.64
C VAL A 61 -15.63 3.33 14.03
N ALA A 62 -15.82 2.42 13.07
CA ALA A 62 -14.75 1.74 12.35
C ALA A 62 -13.85 2.73 11.60
N ARG A 63 -14.45 3.72 10.91
CA ARG A 63 -13.70 4.76 10.20
C ARG A 63 -12.91 5.64 11.16
N SER A 64 -13.55 6.08 12.25
CA SER A 64 -12.89 6.93 13.26
C SER A 64 -11.72 6.21 13.92
N ARG A 65 -11.90 4.93 14.27
CA ARG A 65 -10.84 4.06 14.79
C ARG A 65 -9.69 3.88 13.80
N ALA A 66 -10.00 3.64 12.52
CA ALA A 66 -8.99 3.52 11.48
C ALA A 66 -8.19 4.82 11.30
N ILE A 67 -8.82 6.00 11.34
CA ILE A 67 -8.09 7.28 11.27
C ILE A 67 -7.11 7.43 12.43
N GLU A 68 -7.55 7.12 13.65
CA GLU A 68 -6.71 7.22 14.84
C GLU A 68 -5.53 6.22 14.79
N GLU A 69 -5.79 4.97 14.41
CA GLU A 69 -4.72 3.98 14.23
C GLU A 69 -3.73 4.38 13.14
N PHE A 70 -4.21 5.00 12.04
CA PHE A 70 -3.33 5.50 10.98
C PHE A 70 -2.40 6.59 11.53
N ARG A 71 -2.95 7.54 12.29
CA ARG A 71 -2.18 8.62 12.91
C ARG A 71 -1.11 8.10 13.85
N GLN A 72 -1.45 7.12 14.70
CA GLN A 72 -0.50 6.51 15.64
C GLN A 72 0.61 5.73 14.93
N ARG A 73 0.27 5.04 13.84
CA ARG A 73 1.20 4.15 13.14
C ARG A 73 2.11 4.88 12.15
N TYR A 74 1.65 6.00 11.59
CA TYR A 74 2.31 6.72 10.51
C TYR A 74 2.51 8.21 10.84
N GLU A 75 2.69 8.57 12.11
CA GLU A 75 2.84 9.95 12.62
C GLU A 75 3.90 10.80 11.89
N PHE A 76 4.86 10.14 11.25
CA PHE A 76 5.95 10.76 10.48
C PHE A 76 5.57 11.09 9.04
N THR A 77 4.43 10.63 8.53
CA THR A 77 3.93 10.96 7.19
C THR A 77 3.21 12.31 7.20
N SER A 78 3.29 13.06 6.10
CA SER A 78 2.58 14.33 5.93
C SER A 78 1.07 14.09 6.03
N ALA A 79 0.60 12.99 5.43
CA ALA A 79 -0.80 12.60 5.46
C ALA A 79 -1.34 12.29 6.87
N ALA A 80 -0.51 11.87 7.83
CA ALA A 80 -0.95 11.63 9.21
C ALA A 80 -1.10 12.92 10.04
N ARG A 81 -0.49 14.02 9.61
CA ARG A 81 -0.49 15.31 10.33
C ARG A 81 -1.70 16.18 10.00
N GLU A 82 -2.36 15.92 8.87
CA GLU A 82 -3.57 16.58 8.38
C GLU A 82 -4.85 15.86 8.82
#